data_AF-A0A2V9RMX7-F1
#
_entry.id   AF-A0A2V9RMX7-F1
#
_cell.length_a   1.000
_cell.length_b   1.000
_cell.length_c   1.000
_cell.angle_alpha   90.00
_cell.angle_beta   90.00
_cell.angle_gamma   90.00
#
_symmetry.space_group_name_H-M   'P 1'
#
loop_
_entity.id
_entity.type
_entity.pdbx_description
1 polymer ?
#
loop_
_entity_poly.entity_id
_entity_poly.type
_entity_poly.pdbx_seq_one_letter_code
_entity_poly.pdbx_strand_id
1 'polypeptide(L)'
;MTLANRTQFPGNRIPDSSICGGTITRLSAPALALLNQLPGPGGLPPDPNILHDNFAASGSNVLDSNGFDVRSDFSASTKLTGRYSAQKYTRSGPGLFGDKLGGNSLPSDLGGFAGTSNVRNDSVAGGFNYSFSPTLLTDFRFGYLRYHVQVSPGGLGTTPAKDAGIPGLNVDTTYTTGMPAFTISVPSASDFRFGYNLGQNACNCPLLENEHQ
;
A
#
# COMPACT_ATOMS: atom_id res chain seq x y z
N MET A 1 6.98 -32.63 13.75
CA MET A 1 6.96 -33.14 12.37
C MET A 1 8.41 -33.21 11.90
N THR A 2 9.02 -34.40 11.90
CA THR A 2 10.39 -34.60 11.42
C THR A 2 10.39 -34.43 9.90
N LEU A 3 11.20 -33.52 9.39
CA LEU A 3 11.40 -33.32 7.94
C LEU A 3 11.95 -34.63 7.37
N ALA A 4 11.10 -35.38 6.66
CA ALA A 4 11.49 -36.63 6.02
C ALA A 4 12.68 -36.43 5.07
N ASN A 5 13.52 -37.47 4.91
CA ASN A 5 14.63 -37.58 3.97
C ASN A 5 14.24 -37.15 2.54
N ARG A 6 14.29 -35.86 2.24
CA ARG A 6 14.10 -35.33 0.89
C ARG A 6 15.46 -35.35 0.20
N THR A 7 15.58 -36.11 -0.89
CA THR A 7 16.76 -36.05 -1.76
C THR A 7 16.83 -34.67 -2.42
N GLN A 8 17.99 -34.03 -2.34
CA GLN A 8 18.26 -32.76 -3.00
C GLN A 8 18.13 -32.91 -4.52
N PHE A 9 17.56 -31.91 -5.20
CA PHE A 9 17.49 -31.93 -6.65
C PHE A 9 18.88 -31.72 -7.26
N PRO A 10 19.18 -32.37 -8.41
CA PRO A 10 20.39 -32.10 -9.16
C PRO A 10 20.54 -30.59 -9.42
N GLY A 11 21.72 -30.05 -9.11
CA GLY A 11 22.02 -28.62 -9.30
C GLY A 11 21.18 -27.67 -8.46
N ASN A 12 20.55 -28.13 -7.37
CA ASN A 12 19.68 -27.33 -6.50
C ASN A 12 18.50 -26.66 -7.21
N ARG A 13 18.12 -27.19 -8.39
CA ARG A 13 17.03 -26.66 -9.19
C ARG A 13 15.89 -27.65 -9.22
N ILE A 14 14.69 -27.20 -8.86
CA ILE A 14 13.47 -27.99 -9.05
C ILE A 14 13.29 -28.18 -10.56
N PRO A 15 13.32 -29.41 -11.10
CA PRO A 15 13.13 -29.62 -12.52
C PRO A 15 11.68 -29.30 -12.90
N ASP A 16 11.52 -28.57 -14.01
CA ASP A 16 10.22 -28.19 -14.58
C ASP A 16 9.33 -29.43 -14.84
N SER A 17 9.94 -30.60 -15.10
CA SER A 17 9.27 -31.89 -15.37
C SER A 17 9.33 -32.92 -14.23
N SER A 18 9.68 -32.53 -13.01
CA SER A 18 9.81 -33.51 -11.92
C SER A 18 8.45 -33.99 -11.41
N ILE A 19 8.40 -35.25 -10.96
CA ILE A 19 7.19 -35.92 -10.47
C ILE A 19 7.10 -35.79 -8.94
N CYS A 20 6.00 -35.24 -8.39
CA CYS A 20 5.63 -35.45 -7.00
C CYS A 20 4.47 -36.46 -6.96
N GLY A 21 4.71 -37.69 -6.50
CA GLY A 21 3.64 -38.68 -6.32
C GLY A 21 2.94 -39.21 -7.59
N GLY A 22 3.59 -39.14 -8.77
CA GLY A 22 3.07 -39.70 -10.02
C GLY A 22 2.58 -38.71 -11.08
N THR A 23 2.50 -37.40 -10.78
CA THR A 23 2.06 -36.37 -11.75
C THR A 23 3.23 -35.52 -12.27
N ILE A 24 3.26 -35.26 -13.58
CA ILE A 24 4.42 -34.85 -14.42
C ILE A 24 4.98 -33.41 -14.19
N THR A 25 4.44 -32.61 -13.25
CA THR A 25 4.93 -31.24 -13.05
C THR A 25 4.88 -30.85 -11.57
N ARG A 26 6.05 -30.65 -10.91
CA ARG A 26 6.09 -30.14 -9.52
C ARG A 26 5.73 -28.66 -9.40
N LEU A 27 5.86 -27.90 -10.47
CA LEU A 27 5.41 -26.51 -10.57
C LEU A 27 4.19 -26.45 -11.47
N SER A 28 3.12 -25.80 -11.00
CA SER A 28 1.95 -25.55 -11.83
C SER A 28 2.27 -24.48 -12.88
N ALA A 29 1.55 -24.47 -14.02
CA ALA A 29 1.72 -23.44 -15.04
C ALA A 29 1.61 -22.01 -14.47
N PRO A 30 0.69 -21.70 -13.53
CA PRO A 30 0.66 -20.40 -12.88
C PRO A 30 1.88 -20.08 -12.01
N ALA A 31 2.43 -21.06 -11.29
CA ALA A 31 3.64 -20.84 -10.52
C ALA A 31 4.82 -20.48 -11.41
N LEU A 32 4.96 -21.15 -12.56
CA LEU A 32 6.01 -20.84 -13.54
C LEU A 32 5.81 -19.46 -14.19
N ALA A 33 4.56 -19.12 -14.53
CA ALA A 33 4.23 -17.82 -15.11
C ALA A 33 4.48 -16.64 -14.15
N LEU A 34 4.27 -16.82 -12.84
CA LEU A 34 4.64 -15.84 -11.82
C LEU A 34 6.16 -15.76 -11.63
N LEU A 35 6.84 -16.92 -11.54
CA LEU A 35 8.29 -16.97 -11.36
C LEU A 35 9.05 -16.28 -12.50
N ASN A 36 8.57 -16.43 -13.74
CA ASN A 36 9.14 -15.77 -14.92
C ASN A 36 8.99 -14.23 -14.91
N GLN A 37 8.09 -13.68 -14.09
CA GLN A 37 7.94 -12.22 -13.95
C GLN A 37 8.87 -11.66 -12.88
N LEU A 38 9.29 -12.48 -11.92
CA LEU A 38 10.18 -12.04 -10.85
C LEU A 38 11.58 -11.75 -11.41
N PRO A 39 12.25 -10.69 -10.92
CA PRO A 39 13.61 -10.41 -11.32
C PRO A 39 14.53 -11.56 -10.88
N GLY A 40 15.54 -11.83 -11.70
CA GLY A 40 16.62 -12.73 -11.31
C GLY A 40 17.41 -12.18 -10.11
N PRO A 41 18.28 -13.01 -9.49
CA PRO A 41 19.15 -12.56 -8.42
C PRO A 41 20.00 -11.37 -8.90
N GLY A 42 19.94 -10.25 -8.18
CA GLY A 42 20.30 -8.93 -8.69
C GLY A 42 21.10 -8.05 -7.75
N GLY A 43 21.70 -8.57 -6.67
CA GLY A 43 22.46 -7.70 -5.77
C GLY A 43 23.42 -8.34 -4.79
N LEU A 44 23.29 -9.64 -4.48
CA LEU A 44 24.17 -10.31 -3.50
C LEU A 44 24.71 -11.61 -4.10
N PRO A 45 26.02 -11.91 -3.97
CA PRO A 45 26.57 -13.19 -4.37
C PRO A 45 25.78 -14.33 -3.72
N PRO A 46 25.46 -15.41 -4.44
CA PRO A 46 24.91 -16.60 -3.83
C PRO A 46 25.94 -17.17 -2.84
N ASP A 47 25.61 -17.21 -1.55
CA ASP A 47 26.35 -18.01 -0.57
C ASP A 47 25.61 -19.34 -0.45
N PRO A 48 26.21 -20.47 -0.85
CA PRO A 48 25.55 -21.78 -0.75
C PRO A 48 25.32 -22.22 0.71
N ASN A 49 25.88 -21.52 1.70
CA ASN A 49 25.81 -21.87 3.11
C ASN A 49 24.84 -21.00 3.93
N ILE A 50 24.29 -19.93 3.33
CA ILE A 50 23.40 -18.99 4.02
C ILE A 50 22.15 -18.76 3.17
N LEU A 51 20.98 -18.80 3.80
CA LEU A 51 19.74 -18.35 3.19
C LEU A 51 19.63 -16.84 3.40
N HIS A 52 19.94 -16.05 2.37
CA HIS A 52 19.77 -14.60 2.37
C HIS A 52 19.04 -14.13 1.11
N ASP A 53 18.50 -12.91 1.18
CA ASP A 53 17.84 -12.26 0.05
C ASP A 53 18.83 -12.14 -1.12
N ASN A 54 18.40 -12.51 -2.32
CA ASN A 54 19.24 -12.47 -3.53
C ASN A 54 18.87 -11.33 -4.47
N PHE A 55 17.90 -10.49 -4.09
CA PHE A 55 17.43 -9.34 -4.84
C PHE A 55 17.33 -8.14 -3.91
N ALA A 56 17.76 -6.97 -4.39
CA ALA A 56 17.64 -5.71 -3.69
C ALA A 56 17.21 -4.62 -4.67
N ALA A 57 16.35 -3.72 -4.22
CA ALA A 57 15.97 -2.54 -4.97
C ALA A 57 15.89 -1.34 -4.02
N SER A 58 15.98 -0.15 -4.60
CA SER A 58 15.81 1.12 -3.89
C SER A 58 14.76 1.96 -4.59
N GLY A 59 14.13 2.84 -3.83
CA GLY A 59 13.05 3.70 -4.31
C GLY A 59 12.77 4.78 -3.28
N SER A 60 11.99 5.77 -3.69
CA SER A 60 11.59 6.87 -2.83
C SER A 60 10.08 6.90 -2.70
N ASN A 61 9.62 7.13 -1.47
CA ASN A 61 8.23 7.46 -1.21
C ASN A 61 8.13 8.99 -1.12
N VAL A 62 7.34 9.59 -2.00
CA VAL A 62 7.15 11.04 -2.07
C VAL A 62 5.88 11.39 -1.33
N LEU A 63 5.92 12.42 -0.49
CA LEU A 63 4.76 13.01 0.17
C LEU A 63 4.78 14.52 -0.09
N ASP A 64 3.88 14.98 -0.95
CA ASP A 64 3.67 16.40 -1.19
C ASP A 64 2.48 16.90 -0.36
N SER A 65 2.64 18.09 0.23
CA SER A 65 1.59 18.78 0.97
C SER A 65 1.40 20.18 0.40
N ASN A 66 0.16 20.51 0.07
CA ASN A 66 -0.22 21.85 -0.37
C ASN A 66 -1.42 22.30 0.46
N GLY A 67 -1.36 23.50 1.03
CA GLY A 67 -2.46 23.99 1.81
C GLY A 67 -2.44 25.49 1.98
N PHE A 68 -3.59 26.03 2.38
CA PHE A 68 -3.72 27.41 2.76
C PHE A 68 -4.71 27.56 3.91
N ASP A 69 -4.57 28.67 4.61
CA ASP A 69 -5.44 29.07 5.69
C ASP A 69 -5.84 30.54 5.50
N VAL A 70 -7.11 30.84 5.66
CA VAL A 70 -7.61 32.20 5.74
C VAL A 70 -8.40 32.35 7.02
N ARG A 71 -8.08 33.41 7.75
CA ARG A 71 -8.79 33.83 8.95
C ARG A 71 -9.27 35.26 8.80
N SER A 72 -10.51 35.50 9.24
CA SER A 72 -11.08 36.83 9.36
C SER A 72 -11.64 37.02 10.76
N ASP A 73 -11.34 38.18 11.34
CA ASP A 73 -11.79 38.57 12.67
C ASP A 73 -12.43 39.95 12.58
N PHE A 74 -13.63 40.09 13.15
CA PHE A 74 -14.34 41.36 13.24
C PHE A 74 -14.79 41.59 14.68
N SER A 75 -14.49 42.78 15.20
CA SER A 75 -14.84 43.17 16.58
C SER A 75 -15.51 44.53 16.58
N ALA A 76 -16.79 44.55 16.95
CA ALA A 76 -17.59 45.74 17.20
C ALA A 76 -18.36 45.56 18.52
N SER A 77 -19.66 45.86 18.57
CA SER A 77 -20.54 45.45 19.68
C SER A 77 -20.63 43.92 19.82
N THR A 78 -20.28 43.18 18.75
CA THR A 78 -20.18 41.72 18.70
C THR A 78 -18.80 41.31 18.21
N LYS A 79 -18.30 40.14 18.62
CA LYS A 79 -17.07 39.56 18.05
C LYS A 79 -17.41 38.38 17.17
N LEU A 80 -17.06 38.49 15.89
CA LEU A 80 -17.21 37.45 14.89
C LEU A 80 -15.84 36.95 14.46
N THR A 81 -15.69 35.64 14.37
CA THR A 81 -14.46 35.00 13.89
C THR A 81 -14.82 33.95 12.87
N GLY A 82 -14.04 33.87 11.80
CA GLY A 82 -14.20 32.86 10.75
C GLY A 82 -12.84 32.37 10.29
N ARG A 83 -12.74 31.06 10.05
CA ARG A 83 -11.55 30.42 9.52
C ARG A 83 -11.95 29.39 8.48
N TYR A 84 -11.23 29.37 7.37
CA TYR A 84 -11.27 28.29 6.41
C TYR A 84 -9.85 27.79 6.16
N SER A 85 -9.70 26.48 6.17
CA SER A 85 -8.43 25.79 5.91
C SER A 85 -8.66 24.74 4.84
N ALA A 86 -7.75 24.67 3.88
CA ALA A 86 -7.72 23.60 2.89
C ALA A 86 -6.32 22.99 2.87
N GLN A 87 -6.26 21.66 2.88
CA GLN A 87 -5.02 20.91 2.75
C GLN A 87 -5.20 19.75 1.77
N LYS A 88 -4.20 19.55 0.93
CA LYS A 88 -4.10 18.43 0.01
C LYS A 88 -2.78 17.72 0.25
N TYR A 89 -2.84 16.39 0.44
CA TYR A 89 -1.67 15.54 0.54
C TYR A 89 -1.68 14.54 -0.61
N THR A 90 -0.53 14.37 -1.26
CA THR A 90 -0.34 13.31 -2.26
C THR A 90 0.86 12.49 -1.87
N ARG A 91 0.67 11.18 -1.76
CA ARG A 91 1.71 10.23 -1.40
C ARG A 91 1.86 9.18 -2.49
N SER A 92 3.07 8.87 -2.91
CA SER A 92 3.32 7.76 -3.85
C SER A 92 4.62 7.05 -3.54
N GLY A 93 4.69 5.76 -3.85
CA GLY A 93 5.92 4.99 -3.71
C GLY A 93 5.83 3.62 -4.38
N PRO A 94 6.96 3.05 -4.81
CA PRO A 94 6.98 1.77 -5.51
C PRO A 94 7.02 0.57 -4.55
N GLY A 95 6.59 -0.59 -5.06
CA GLY A 95 6.87 -1.89 -4.44
C GLY A 95 8.24 -2.42 -4.84
N LEU A 96 8.78 -3.36 -4.05
CA LEU A 96 10.09 -3.97 -4.23
C LEU A 96 10.29 -4.55 -5.64
N PHE A 97 9.25 -5.16 -6.22
CA PHE A 97 9.26 -5.76 -7.55
C PHE A 97 8.54 -4.89 -8.60
N GLY A 98 8.41 -3.59 -8.32
CA GLY A 98 7.70 -2.63 -9.16
C GLY A 98 6.18 -2.71 -9.01
N ASP A 99 5.46 -1.89 -9.78
CA ASP A 99 4.02 -1.69 -9.62
C ASP A 99 3.19 -2.93 -9.99
N LYS A 100 3.59 -3.68 -11.01
CA LYS A 100 2.85 -4.86 -11.47
C LYS A 100 2.87 -5.99 -10.43
N LEU A 101 4.04 -6.29 -9.87
CA LEU A 101 4.22 -7.41 -8.94
C LEU A 101 4.12 -7.00 -7.48
N GLY A 102 4.20 -5.72 -7.14
CA GLY A 102 4.14 -5.24 -5.76
C GLY A 102 5.36 -5.68 -4.95
N GLY A 103 5.15 -6.10 -3.70
CA GLY A 103 6.24 -6.37 -2.76
C GLY A 103 6.28 -5.37 -1.62
N ASN A 104 7.26 -5.52 -0.73
CA ASN A 104 7.52 -4.56 0.34
C ASN A 104 7.68 -3.15 -0.26
N SER A 105 7.18 -2.13 0.42
CA SER A 105 7.33 -0.75 -0.02
C SER A 105 8.79 -0.29 0.01
N LEU A 106 9.14 0.64 -0.89
CA LEU A 106 10.44 1.29 -0.88
C LEU A 106 10.30 2.81 -0.60
N PRO A 107 10.99 3.36 0.41
CA PRO A 107 11.74 2.68 1.46
C PRO A 107 10.81 1.98 2.47
N SER A 108 11.36 1.03 3.25
CA SER A 108 10.60 0.20 4.20
C SER A 108 10.36 0.87 5.57
N ASP A 109 10.84 2.09 5.78
CA ASP A 109 10.98 2.76 7.09
C ASP A 109 9.87 3.77 7.43
N LEU A 110 9.05 4.22 6.47
CA LEU A 110 8.01 5.24 6.66
C LEU A 110 6.58 4.67 6.72
N GLY A 111 6.34 3.68 7.59
CA GLY A 111 5.02 3.02 7.69
C GLY A 111 4.61 2.24 6.45
N GLY A 112 5.59 1.97 5.58
CA GLY A 112 5.56 1.14 4.39
C GLY A 112 4.35 1.28 3.46
N PHE A 113 4.44 2.13 2.44
CA PHE A 113 3.38 2.33 1.45
C PHE A 113 3.89 2.09 0.02
N ALA A 114 3.22 1.22 -0.72
CA ALA A 114 3.41 1.07 -2.16
C ALA A 114 2.07 1.32 -2.89
N GLY A 115 2.05 2.31 -3.77
CA GLY A 115 0.85 2.78 -4.44
C GLY A 115 0.78 4.30 -4.49
N THR A 116 -0.44 4.82 -4.64
CA THR A 116 -0.74 6.26 -4.67
C THR A 116 -1.88 6.58 -3.70
N SER A 117 -1.74 7.64 -2.92
CA SER A 117 -2.76 8.17 -2.02
C SER A 117 -2.96 9.66 -2.28
N ASN A 118 -4.21 10.08 -2.40
CA ASN A 118 -4.62 11.47 -2.54
C ASN A 118 -5.61 11.78 -1.42
N VAL A 119 -5.26 12.74 -0.57
CA VAL A 119 -6.08 13.18 0.55
C VAL A 119 -6.40 14.65 0.40
N ARG A 120 -7.64 15.03 0.66
CA ARG A 120 -8.07 16.43 0.74
C ARG A 120 -8.88 16.66 2.01
N ASN A 121 -8.46 17.66 2.78
CA ASN A 121 -9.09 18.08 4.02
C ASN A 121 -9.54 19.53 3.84
N ASP A 122 -10.82 19.78 4.01
CA ASP A 122 -11.39 21.13 4.02
C ASP A 122 -12.08 21.34 5.37
N SER A 123 -11.73 22.40 6.10
CA SER A 123 -12.37 22.72 7.37
C SER A 123 -12.83 24.17 7.40
N VAL A 124 -14.02 24.40 7.94
CA VAL A 124 -14.52 25.74 8.27
C VAL A 124 -14.82 25.79 9.76
N ALA A 125 -14.44 26.90 10.40
CA ALA A 125 -14.77 27.17 11.78
C ALA A 125 -15.26 28.61 11.93
N GLY A 126 -16.27 28.80 12.76
CA GLY A 126 -16.90 30.09 13.01
C GLY A 126 -17.15 30.30 14.49
N GLY A 127 -17.10 31.54 14.93
CA GLY A 127 -17.37 31.93 16.32
C GLY A 127 -18.13 33.24 16.40
N PHE A 128 -19.04 33.34 17.37
CA PHE A 128 -19.82 34.54 17.67
C PHE A 128 -19.84 34.77 19.17
N ASN A 129 -19.38 35.94 19.61
CA ASN A 129 -19.49 36.38 20.99
C ASN A 129 -20.39 37.61 21.12
N TYR A 130 -21.29 37.57 22.10
CA TYR A 130 -22.21 38.66 22.41
C TYR A 130 -22.29 38.92 23.92
N SER A 131 -22.26 40.19 24.32
CA SER A 131 -22.50 40.61 25.70
C SER A 131 -23.93 41.12 25.82
N PHE A 132 -24.79 40.36 26.48
CA PHE A 132 -26.18 40.78 26.73
C PHE A 132 -26.26 41.82 27.84
N SER A 133 -25.38 41.72 28.85
CA SER A 133 -25.21 42.67 29.95
C SER A 133 -23.74 42.65 30.41
N PRO A 134 -23.32 43.52 31.35
CA PRO A 134 -21.99 43.43 31.97
C PRO A 134 -21.73 42.12 32.72
N THR A 135 -22.78 41.33 33.00
CA THR A 135 -22.72 40.08 33.76
C THR A 135 -23.12 38.85 32.96
N LEU A 136 -23.58 39.01 31.71
CA LEU A 136 -24.00 37.90 30.84
C LEU A 136 -23.34 37.99 29.46
N LEU A 137 -22.48 37.01 29.20
CA LEU A 137 -21.76 36.81 27.95
C LEU A 137 -22.20 35.48 27.32
N THR A 138 -22.26 35.43 26.00
CA THR A 138 -22.53 34.20 25.24
C THR A 138 -21.47 34.03 24.16
N ASP A 139 -20.93 32.81 24.05
CA ASP A 139 -20.00 32.36 23.02
C ASP A 139 -20.64 31.17 22.29
N PHE A 140 -20.74 31.29 20.97
CA PHE A 140 -21.15 30.21 20.09
C PHE A 140 -20.00 29.86 19.15
N ARG A 141 -19.77 28.55 18.98
CA ARG A 141 -18.75 28.03 18.06
C ARG A 141 -19.33 26.94 17.17
N PHE A 142 -18.92 26.98 15.92
CA PHE A 142 -19.24 25.98 14.92
C PHE A 142 -17.96 25.54 14.22
N GLY A 143 -17.91 24.25 13.89
CA GLY A 143 -16.86 23.65 13.08
C GLY A 143 -17.48 22.65 12.14
N TYR A 144 -16.91 22.54 10.95
CA TYR A 144 -17.22 21.49 9.99
C TYR A 144 -15.92 21.06 9.29
N LEU A 145 -15.72 19.75 9.20
CA LEU A 145 -14.60 19.13 8.52
C LEU A 145 -15.11 18.20 7.42
N ARG A 146 -14.52 18.30 6.25
CA ARG A 146 -14.65 17.33 5.17
C ARG A 146 -13.30 16.69 4.91
N TYR A 147 -13.26 15.37 5.02
CA TYR A 147 -12.12 14.53 4.72
C TYR A 147 -12.46 13.66 3.50
N HIS A 148 -11.62 13.73 2.47
CA HIS A 148 -11.73 12.86 1.30
C HIS A 148 -10.39 12.17 1.06
N VAL A 149 -10.41 10.84 0.99
CA VAL A 149 -9.22 10.04 0.69
C VAL A 149 -9.49 9.07 -0.45
N GLN A 150 -8.52 9.02 -1.36
CA GLN A 150 -8.43 8.03 -2.41
C GLN A 150 -7.07 7.34 -2.34
N VAL A 151 -7.05 6.04 -2.04
CA VAL A 151 -5.84 5.22 -2.04
C VAL A 151 -5.94 4.18 -3.13
N SER A 152 -4.85 3.90 -3.83
CA SER A 152 -4.81 2.93 -4.92
C SER A 152 -3.47 2.17 -4.91
N PRO A 153 -3.48 0.83 -4.97
CA PRO A 153 -2.24 0.06 -5.06
C PRO A 153 -1.56 0.31 -6.41
N GLY A 154 -0.24 0.18 -6.47
CA GLY A 154 0.54 0.50 -7.68
C GLY A 154 0.10 -0.31 -8.92
N GLY A 155 -0.32 -1.56 -8.72
CA GLY A 155 -0.77 -2.46 -9.79
C GLY A 155 -2.25 -2.33 -10.18
N LEU A 156 -2.98 -1.31 -9.70
CA LEU A 156 -4.39 -1.10 -10.02
C LEU A 156 -4.62 -1.10 -11.54
N GLY A 157 -5.66 -1.80 -11.99
CA GLY A 157 -6.02 -1.90 -13.41
C GLY A 157 -5.22 -2.95 -14.20
N THR A 158 -4.20 -3.57 -13.61
CA THR A 158 -3.45 -4.69 -14.23
C THR A 158 -4.02 -6.05 -13.84
N THR A 159 -3.69 -7.10 -14.60
CA THR A 159 -4.25 -8.45 -14.44
C THR A 159 -3.22 -9.57 -14.21
N PRO A 160 -2.15 -9.36 -13.43
CA PRO A 160 -1.00 -10.26 -13.45
C PRO A 160 -1.27 -11.67 -12.91
N ALA A 161 -2.26 -11.86 -12.02
CA ALA A 161 -2.66 -13.19 -11.55
C ALA A 161 -3.50 -13.93 -12.60
N LYS A 162 -4.39 -13.24 -13.31
CA LYS A 162 -5.13 -13.79 -14.46
C LYS A 162 -4.21 -14.09 -15.64
N ASP A 163 -3.23 -13.21 -15.93
CA ASP A 163 -2.22 -13.43 -16.97
C ASP A 163 -1.34 -14.65 -16.66
N ALA A 164 -1.12 -14.93 -15.37
CA ALA A 164 -0.48 -16.16 -14.91
C ALA A 164 -1.42 -17.39 -14.95
N GLY A 165 -2.69 -17.25 -15.31
CA GLY A 165 -3.64 -18.36 -15.40
C GLY A 165 -4.24 -18.79 -14.06
N ILE A 166 -4.22 -17.92 -13.04
CA ILE A 166 -4.91 -18.19 -11.76
C ILE A 166 -6.41 -17.87 -11.94
N PRO A 167 -7.30 -18.87 -11.80
CA PRO A 167 -8.73 -18.66 -12.00
C PRO A 167 -9.36 -17.84 -10.87
N GLY A 168 -10.41 -17.07 -11.19
CA GLY A 168 -11.20 -16.32 -10.21
C GLY A 168 -10.53 -15.05 -9.67
N LEU A 169 -9.36 -14.67 -10.19
CA LEU A 169 -8.66 -13.44 -9.84
C LEU A 169 -8.59 -12.50 -11.03
N ASN A 170 -8.40 -11.21 -10.74
CA ASN A 170 -8.40 -10.15 -11.74
C ASN A 170 -9.65 -10.13 -12.65
N VAL A 171 -10.84 -10.19 -12.04
CA VAL A 171 -12.12 -10.38 -12.76
C VAL A 171 -12.77 -9.06 -13.21
N ASP A 172 -12.36 -7.93 -12.64
CA ASP A 172 -12.76 -6.58 -13.06
C ASP A 172 -11.52 -5.68 -13.27
N THR A 173 -11.74 -4.38 -13.51
CA THR A 173 -10.69 -3.38 -13.75
C THR A 173 -10.56 -2.34 -12.63
N THR A 174 -11.36 -2.44 -11.57
CA THR A 174 -11.49 -1.43 -10.51
C THR A 174 -11.22 -1.97 -9.11
N TYR A 175 -11.81 -3.08 -8.69
CA TYR A 175 -11.73 -3.59 -7.31
C TYR A 175 -10.97 -4.91 -7.21
N THR A 176 -11.11 -5.78 -8.21
CA THR A 176 -10.40 -7.05 -8.31
C THR A 176 -9.32 -6.91 -9.37
N THR A 177 -8.29 -6.11 -9.10
CA THR A 177 -7.13 -5.93 -10.02
C THR A 177 -5.81 -6.02 -9.27
N GLY A 178 -4.71 -6.03 -10.01
CA GLY A 178 -3.37 -6.06 -9.45
C GLY A 178 -2.96 -7.44 -8.93
N MET A 179 -1.74 -7.51 -8.40
CA MET A 179 -1.21 -8.75 -7.87
C MET A 179 -1.72 -9.00 -6.44
N PRO A 180 -2.42 -10.12 -6.17
CA PRO A 180 -2.74 -10.51 -4.80
C PRO A 180 -1.45 -10.77 -4.03
N ALA A 181 -1.48 -10.59 -2.71
CA ALA A 181 -0.31 -10.87 -1.91
C ALA A 181 -0.02 -12.37 -1.81
N PHE A 182 1.26 -12.71 -1.99
CA PHE A 182 1.81 -14.02 -1.72
C PHE A 182 2.88 -13.89 -0.65
N THR A 183 2.90 -14.84 0.28
CA THR A 183 3.93 -14.95 1.31
C THR A 183 4.41 -16.39 1.35
N ILE A 184 5.69 -16.57 1.06
CA ILE A 184 6.37 -17.86 1.15
C ILE A 184 7.28 -17.77 2.37
N SER A 185 6.92 -18.50 3.43
CA SER A 185 7.75 -18.54 4.63
C SER A 185 9.00 -19.37 4.40
N VAL A 186 10.15 -18.76 4.69
CA VAL A 186 11.46 -19.39 4.55
C VAL A 186 12.03 -19.68 5.93
N PRO A 187 12.20 -20.96 6.33
CA PRO A 187 12.76 -21.28 7.64
C PRO A 187 14.15 -20.67 7.79
N SER A 188 14.37 -19.95 8.88
CA SER A 188 15.66 -19.31 9.22
C SER A 188 16.09 -18.18 8.27
N ALA A 189 15.17 -17.58 7.50
CA ALA A 189 15.41 -16.41 6.66
C ALA A 189 14.17 -15.49 6.60
N SER A 190 14.29 -14.36 5.90
CA SER A 190 13.17 -13.48 5.56
C SER A 190 12.14 -14.20 4.67
N ASP A 191 10.86 -13.96 4.94
CA ASP A 191 9.78 -14.43 4.06
C ASP A 191 9.91 -13.78 2.69
N PHE A 192 9.70 -14.56 1.63
CA PHE A 192 9.56 -14.02 0.29
C PHE A 192 8.13 -13.51 0.08
N ARG A 193 7.99 -12.21 -0.18
CA ARG A 193 6.71 -11.48 -0.16
C ARG A 193 6.55 -10.59 -1.38
N PHE A 194 5.51 -10.84 -2.18
CA PHE A 194 5.14 -10.00 -3.32
C PHE A 194 3.61 -9.81 -3.40
N GLY A 195 3.16 -8.90 -4.24
CA GLY A 195 1.76 -8.47 -4.35
C GLY A 195 1.38 -7.38 -3.35
N TYR A 196 0.08 -7.17 -3.17
CA TYR A 196 -0.48 -6.06 -2.40
C TYR A 196 -1.32 -6.54 -1.20
N ASN A 197 -0.97 -6.11 0.01
CA ASN A 197 -1.77 -6.33 1.22
C ASN A 197 -1.50 -5.23 2.28
N LEU A 198 -2.35 -5.17 3.32
CA LEU A 198 -2.23 -4.17 4.38
C LEU A 198 -0.97 -4.33 5.27
N GLY A 199 -0.47 -5.55 5.46
CA GLY A 199 0.68 -5.82 6.33
C GLY A 199 2.05 -5.68 5.67
N GLN A 200 2.11 -5.61 4.34
CA GLN A 200 3.33 -5.62 3.54
C GLN A 200 3.62 -4.25 2.92
N ASN A 201 2.58 -3.59 2.41
CA ASN A 201 2.71 -2.32 1.70
C ASN A 201 1.54 -1.35 1.96
N ALA A 202 0.80 -1.59 3.05
CA ALA A 202 -0.30 -0.74 3.55
C ALA A 202 -1.39 -0.42 2.50
N CYS A 203 -1.45 -1.16 1.40
CA CYS A 203 -2.33 -0.90 0.30
C CYS A 203 -2.71 -2.23 -0.36
N ASN A 204 -3.94 -2.68 -0.15
CA ASN A 204 -4.44 -3.96 -0.66
C ASN A 204 -5.46 -3.80 -1.79
N CYS A 205 -6.35 -2.82 -1.66
CA CYS A 205 -7.45 -2.54 -2.56
C CYS A 205 -7.61 -1.01 -2.70
N PRO A 206 -8.21 -0.53 -3.79
CA PRO A 206 -8.58 0.87 -3.88
C PRO A 206 -9.56 1.27 -2.77
N LEU A 207 -9.23 2.33 -2.06
CA LEU A 207 -10.08 2.95 -1.06
C LEU A 207 -10.58 4.27 -1.61
N LEU A 208 -11.89 4.51 -1.55
CA LEU A 208 -12.51 5.80 -1.81
C LEU A 208 -13.42 6.11 -0.63
N GLU A 209 -13.05 7.11 0.16
CA GLU A 209 -13.75 7.44 1.40
C GLU A 209 -14.03 8.93 1.48
N ASN A 210 -15.21 9.26 2.00
CA ASN A 210 -15.64 10.62 2.33
C ASN A 210 -16.16 10.61 3.77
N GLU A 211 -15.53 11.38 4.64
CA GLU A 211 -15.94 11.56 6.04
C GLU A 211 -16.23 13.03 6.31
N HIS A 212 -17.34 13.28 6.99
CA HIS A 212 -17.85 14.61 7.31
C HIS A 212 -18.10 14.68 8.83
N GLN A 213 -17.55 15.68 9.52
CA GLN A 213 -17.66 15.88 10.98
C GLN A 213 -18.09 17.31 11.32
#